data_AF-A0A4P6JJ83-F1
#
_entry.id   AF-A0A4P6JJ83-F1
#
_cell.length_a   1.000
_cell.length_b   1.000
_cell.length_c   1.000
_cell.angle_alpha   90.00
_cell.angle_beta   90.00
_cell.angle_gamma   90.00
#
_symmetry.space_group_name_H-M   'P 1'
#
loop_
_entity.id
_entity.type
_entity.pdbx_description
1 polymer ?
#
loop_
_entity_poly.entity_id
_entity_poly.type
_entity_poly.pdbx_seq_one_letter_code
_entity_poly.pdbx_strand_id
1 'polypeptide(L)'
;MKIAQEQSKNETKPPFSILVVRDTGINPSLVISAHFYYPRAQGERISSLEWSRKEQGMYHLAQVNIGRLRAPLNDPGMAGYVALRPVIDALARKSQGFIWRRGGPGSTAKETDLYEDHMLIANVSVWATLEDYVNFVYKSEHLKVIKQGQQWFQAIDGPHYALWWVPQGHQPSAQEARERLEYLGRHGETAYAFSIEKTFWAPGEDTLGASLMG
;
A
#
# COMPACT_ATOMS: atom_id res chain seq x y z
N MET A 1 -18.34 60.41 5.19
CA MET A 1 -18.95 59.96 3.93
C MET A 1 -18.14 58.76 3.44
N LYS A 2 -18.77 57.56 3.38
CA LYS A 2 -18.57 56.33 2.56
C LYS A 2 -17.14 55.86 2.15
N ILE A 3 -16.75 54.59 1.91
CA ILE A 3 -17.14 53.17 2.08
C ILE A 3 -16.14 52.37 1.18
N ALA A 4 -15.71 51.16 1.60
CA ALA A 4 -15.31 49.91 0.88
C ALA A 4 -14.17 49.88 -0.19
N GLN A 5 -13.20 48.94 -0.04
CA GLN A 5 -12.97 47.62 -0.73
C GLN A 5 -12.11 47.75 -2.03
N GLU A 6 -11.24 46.83 -2.47
CA GLU A 6 -11.20 45.36 -2.47
C GLU A 6 -9.78 44.86 -2.91
N GLN A 7 -9.27 43.83 -2.21
CA GLN A 7 -8.47 42.63 -2.60
C GLN A 7 -7.17 42.56 -3.45
N SER A 8 -6.33 41.63 -2.94
CA SER A 8 -5.60 40.52 -3.61
C SER A 8 -4.11 40.71 -3.97
N LYS A 9 -3.25 40.07 -3.16
CA LYS A 9 -2.46 38.91 -3.61
C LYS A 9 -1.88 38.17 -2.39
N ASN A 10 -2.46 37.00 -2.15
CA ASN A 10 -2.04 36.04 -1.13
C ASN A 10 -1.06 35.07 -1.80
N GLU A 11 0.26 35.27 -1.65
CA GLU A 11 1.26 34.26 -2.00
C GLU A 11 1.39 33.29 -0.82
N THR A 12 0.62 32.21 -0.84
CA THR A 12 0.80 31.08 0.07
C THR A 12 1.97 30.22 -0.38
N LYS A 13 3.07 30.33 0.35
CA LYS A 13 4.20 29.40 0.37
C LYS A 13 3.67 27.95 0.58
N PRO A 14 4.15 26.94 -0.17
CA PRO A 14 3.69 25.56 0.01
C PRO A 14 3.99 25.02 1.42
N PRO A 15 3.12 24.20 2.02
CA PRO A 15 3.16 23.82 3.43
C PRO A 15 4.15 22.71 3.76
N PHE A 16 5.22 22.54 2.98
CA PHE A 16 6.21 21.48 3.21
C PHE A 16 7.62 22.05 3.20
N SER A 17 8.22 22.15 4.40
CA SER A 17 9.66 22.26 4.58
C SER A 17 10.15 20.92 5.13
N ILE A 18 10.85 20.15 4.31
CA ILE A 18 11.55 18.93 4.74
C ILE A 18 12.80 19.39 5.50
N LEU A 19 12.87 19.16 6.81
CA LEU A 19 14.11 19.26 7.56
C LEU A 19 14.98 18.04 7.24
N VAL A 20 15.86 18.18 6.25
CA VAL A 20 16.99 17.26 6.08
C VAL A 20 18.02 17.64 7.14
N VAL A 21 18.06 16.90 8.24
CA VAL A 21 19.18 17.00 9.19
C VAL A 21 20.40 16.38 8.52
N ARG A 22 21.24 17.23 7.91
CA ARG A 22 22.63 16.88 7.62
C ARG A 22 23.39 17.08 8.92
N ASP A 23 23.71 16.00 9.61
CA ASP A 23 24.85 16.02 10.51
C ASP A 23 25.75 14.82 10.27
N THR A 24 27.01 15.14 10.43
CA THR A 24 28.24 14.51 10.04
C THR A 24 28.47 13.16 10.72
N GLY A 25 28.83 12.15 9.91
CA GLY A 25 29.60 10.98 10.34
C GLY A 25 28.93 10.03 11.35
N ILE A 26 28.26 9.00 10.83
CA ILE A 26 28.36 7.56 11.14
C ILE A 26 27.00 6.89 10.80
N ASN A 27 27.03 5.95 9.86
CA ASN A 27 25.90 5.14 9.40
C ASN A 27 25.54 4.07 10.46
N PRO A 28 24.27 3.97 10.87
CA PRO A 28 23.55 2.72 10.61
C PRO A 28 22.06 2.93 10.25
N SER A 29 21.62 2.27 9.18
CA SER A 29 20.31 1.60 9.05
C SER A 29 19.06 2.39 9.47
N LEU A 30 18.48 3.05 8.47
CA LEU A 30 17.18 3.74 8.43
C LEU A 30 16.08 3.01 9.23
N VAL A 31 15.68 3.58 10.38
CA VAL A 31 14.39 3.29 11.04
C VAL A 31 13.48 4.49 10.77
N ILE A 32 12.55 4.34 9.83
CA ILE A 32 11.52 5.35 9.56
C ILE A 32 10.43 5.18 10.63
N SER A 33 10.44 6.04 11.65
CA SER A 33 9.32 6.20 12.58
C SER A 33 8.44 7.34 12.08
N ALA A 34 7.35 7.01 11.38
CA ALA A 34 6.32 7.98 11.03
C ALA A 34 5.44 8.23 12.27
N HIS A 35 5.62 9.38 12.92
CA HIS A 35 4.67 9.89 13.91
C HIS A 35 3.63 10.74 13.18
N PHE A 36 2.38 10.29 13.16
CA PHE A 36 1.24 11.06 12.66
C PHE A 36 0.75 11.99 13.78
N TYR A 37 0.82 13.31 13.58
CA TYR A 37 0.27 14.30 14.50
C TYR A 37 -1.08 14.79 13.97
N TYR A 38 -2.14 14.57 14.75
CA TYR A 38 -3.48 15.10 14.46
C TYR A 38 -3.87 16.13 15.54
N PRO A 39 -4.11 17.41 15.20
CA PRO A 39 -4.73 18.35 16.13
C PRO A 39 -6.25 18.09 16.20
N ARG A 40 -6.77 17.83 17.42
CA ARG A 40 -8.22 17.82 17.68
C ARG A 40 -8.76 19.25 17.68
N ALA A 41 -9.73 19.55 16.81
CA ALA A 41 -10.65 20.67 17.00
C ALA A 41 -11.87 20.22 17.81
N GLN A 42 -12.26 21.02 18.81
CA GLN A 42 -13.42 20.77 19.68
C GLN A 42 -14.71 21.28 19.05
N GLY A 43 -15.77 20.47 19.18
CA GLY A 43 -17.15 20.93 19.38
C GLY A 43 -17.97 21.27 18.13
N GLU A 44 -18.74 20.32 17.63
CA GLU A 44 -20.19 20.46 17.39
C GLU A 44 -20.80 19.10 16.98
N ARG A 45 -22.03 18.83 17.43
CA ARG A 45 -22.61 17.49 17.53
C ARG A 45 -23.76 17.33 16.54
N ILE A 46 -23.41 17.01 15.30
CA ILE A 46 -24.22 16.25 14.35
C ILE A 46 -23.39 14.98 14.09
N SER A 47 -23.93 13.77 14.18
CA SER A 47 -23.14 12.52 14.25
C SER A 47 -22.35 12.23 12.96
N SER A 48 -21.19 12.88 12.83
CA SER A 48 -20.14 12.61 11.83
C SER A 48 -19.74 11.13 11.75
N LEU A 49 -20.01 10.36 12.81
CA LEU A 49 -19.81 8.92 12.90
C LEU A 49 -20.72 8.09 11.99
N GLU A 50 -21.93 8.55 11.67
CA GLU A 50 -22.86 7.82 10.79
C GLU A 50 -22.59 8.10 9.30
N TRP A 51 -22.13 9.31 8.97
CA TRP A 51 -21.70 9.67 7.61
C TRP A 51 -20.31 9.10 7.27
N SER A 52 -19.34 9.25 8.18
CA SER A 52 -17.95 8.79 8.00
C SER A 52 -17.83 7.27 7.88
N ARG A 53 -18.69 6.49 8.55
CA ARG A 53 -18.65 5.02 8.48
C ARG A 53 -19.17 4.46 7.14
N LYS A 54 -20.05 5.19 6.43
CA LYS A 54 -20.59 4.72 5.15
C LYS A 54 -19.62 4.90 3.98
N GLU A 55 -18.75 5.91 4.04
CA GLU A 55 -17.82 6.22 2.94
C GLU A 55 -16.43 5.60 3.12
N GLN A 56 -15.93 5.44 4.36
CA GLN A 56 -14.69 4.70 4.66
C GLN A 56 -14.77 3.18 4.40
N GLY A 57 -15.89 2.70 3.86
CA GLY A 57 -16.15 1.28 3.58
C GLY A 57 -16.38 0.93 2.11
N MET A 58 -16.29 1.90 1.18
CA MET A 58 -16.58 1.63 -0.24
C MET A 58 -15.37 1.08 -1.02
N TYR A 59 -14.16 1.29 -0.51
CA TYR A 59 -12.94 0.84 -1.16
C TYR A 59 -12.05 0.06 -0.20
N HIS A 60 -11.32 -0.89 -0.77
CA HIS A 60 -10.26 -1.65 -0.13
C HIS A 60 -8.95 -1.41 -0.88
N LEU A 61 -7.83 -1.68 -0.23
CA LEU A 61 -6.52 -1.64 -0.84
C LEU A 61 -6.21 -2.99 -1.48
N ALA A 62 -6.03 -3.01 -2.79
CA ALA A 62 -5.44 -4.14 -3.49
C ALA A 62 -3.92 -3.98 -3.61
N GLN A 63 -3.24 -5.11 -3.63
CA GLN A 63 -1.79 -5.19 -3.71
C GLN A 63 -1.37 -6.33 -4.64
N VAL A 64 -0.32 -6.09 -5.41
CA VAL A 64 0.44 -7.10 -6.14
C VAL A 64 1.91 -6.98 -5.80
N ASN A 65 2.60 -8.11 -5.70
CA ASN A 65 4.06 -8.15 -5.79
C ASN A 65 4.52 -9.36 -6.57
N ILE A 66 5.67 -9.22 -7.22
CA ILE A 66 6.36 -10.28 -7.93
C ILE A 66 7.75 -10.51 -7.34
N GLY A 67 8.21 -11.75 -7.40
CA GLY A 67 9.55 -12.14 -7.02
C GLY A 67 10.13 -13.12 -8.03
N ARG A 68 11.33 -12.83 -8.53
CA ARG A 68 12.06 -13.73 -9.42
C ARG A 68 12.88 -14.69 -8.58
N LEU A 69 12.61 -15.98 -8.67
CA LEU A 69 13.30 -17.00 -7.92
C LEU A 69 14.76 -17.11 -8.36
N ARG A 70 15.66 -17.41 -7.41
CA ARG A 70 17.05 -17.77 -7.70
C ARG A 70 17.21 -19.17 -8.27
N ALA A 71 16.34 -20.09 -7.86
CA ALA A 71 16.33 -21.49 -8.29
C ALA A 71 14.89 -22.03 -8.31
N PRO A 72 14.62 -23.14 -9.02
CA PRO A 72 13.32 -23.81 -8.96
C PRO A 72 12.90 -24.15 -7.53
N LEU A 73 11.59 -24.17 -7.24
CA LEU A 73 11.07 -24.38 -5.88
C LEU A 73 11.45 -25.74 -5.25
N ASN A 74 11.82 -26.73 -6.05
CA ASN A 74 12.28 -28.04 -5.56
C ASN A 74 13.79 -28.08 -5.27
N ASP A 75 14.53 -27.00 -5.51
CA ASP A 75 15.94 -26.91 -5.15
C ASP A 75 16.11 -26.85 -3.62
N PRO A 76 17.10 -27.57 -3.02
CA PRO A 76 17.35 -27.53 -1.59
C PRO A 76 17.55 -26.11 -1.01
N GLY A 77 18.14 -25.20 -1.78
CA GLY A 77 18.32 -23.79 -1.39
C GLY A 77 17.00 -23.01 -1.26
N MET A 78 15.91 -23.50 -1.85
CA MET A 78 14.58 -22.91 -1.77
C MET A 78 13.73 -23.48 -0.61
N ALA A 79 14.21 -24.50 0.11
CA ALA A 79 13.45 -25.18 1.16
C ALA A 79 12.97 -24.23 2.27
N GLY A 80 13.80 -23.26 2.67
CA GLY A 80 13.44 -22.24 3.66
C GLY A 80 12.27 -21.37 3.19
N TYR A 81 12.28 -20.92 1.93
CA TYR A 81 11.18 -20.16 1.36
C TYR A 81 9.89 -21.00 1.27
N VAL A 82 9.98 -22.24 0.78
CA VAL A 82 8.82 -23.15 0.67
C VAL A 82 8.17 -23.38 2.03
N ALA A 83 8.97 -23.58 3.09
CA ALA A 83 8.48 -23.75 4.45
C ALA A 83 7.82 -22.48 5.03
N LEU A 84 8.31 -21.28 4.65
CA LEU A 84 7.79 -20.01 5.15
C LEU A 84 6.46 -19.59 4.50
N ARG A 85 6.18 -20.01 3.27
CA ARG A 85 4.93 -19.65 2.56
C ARG A 85 3.65 -19.90 3.38
N PRO A 86 3.37 -21.12 3.87
CA PRO A 86 2.16 -21.37 4.65
C PRO A 86 2.11 -20.59 5.96
N VAL A 87 3.27 -20.28 6.56
CA VAL A 87 3.36 -19.48 7.79
C VAL A 87 2.96 -18.03 7.53
N ILE A 88 3.52 -17.42 6.48
CA ILE A 88 3.18 -16.03 6.09
C ILE A 88 1.73 -15.93 5.62
N ASP A 89 1.22 -16.94 4.92
CA ASP A 89 -0.19 -16.98 4.53
C ASP A 89 -1.12 -17.04 5.74
N ALA A 90 -0.79 -17.86 6.74
CA ALA A 90 -1.54 -17.91 7.98
C ALA A 90 -1.45 -16.62 8.79
N LEU A 91 -0.28 -15.96 8.77
CA LEU A 91 -0.06 -14.68 9.43
C LEU A 91 -0.92 -13.58 8.78
N ALA A 92 -0.92 -13.50 7.44
CA ALA A 92 -1.74 -12.55 6.71
C ALA A 92 -3.22 -12.72 7.07
N ARG A 93 -3.74 -13.96 7.02
CA ARG A 93 -5.15 -14.26 7.35
C ARG A 93 -5.57 -13.89 8.77
N LYS A 94 -4.63 -13.85 9.71
CA LYS A 94 -4.89 -13.46 11.11
C LYS A 94 -4.64 -11.97 11.36
N SER A 95 -4.05 -11.28 10.40
CA SER A 95 -3.74 -9.86 10.52
C SER A 95 -5.00 -9.02 10.39
N GLN A 96 -5.05 -7.94 11.17
CA GLN A 96 -6.14 -6.98 11.06
C GLN A 96 -6.24 -6.45 9.62
N GLY A 97 -7.46 -6.30 9.14
CA GLY A 97 -7.74 -5.76 7.81
C GLY A 97 -7.38 -6.68 6.65
N PHE A 98 -6.91 -7.91 6.85
CA PHE A 98 -6.80 -8.86 5.74
C PHE A 98 -8.19 -9.29 5.24
N ILE A 99 -8.43 -9.19 3.93
CA ILE A 99 -9.74 -9.49 3.33
C ILE A 99 -9.66 -10.70 2.41
N TRP A 100 -8.67 -10.72 1.51
CA TRP A 100 -8.60 -11.74 0.48
C TRP A 100 -7.19 -11.92 -0.07
N ARG A 101 -6.90 -13.11 -0.58
CA ARG A 101 -5.70 -13.41 -1.36
C ARG A 101 -6.04 -14.36 -2.50
N ARG A 102 -5.49 -14.10 -3.68
CA ARG A 102 -5.60 -14.99 -4.84
C ARG A 102 -5.03 -16.37 -4.53
N GLY A 103 -5.78 -17.43 -4.85
CA GLY A 103 -5.41 -18.82 -4.55
C GLY A 103 -5.63 -19.24 -3.09
N GLY A 104 -6.07 -18.33 -2.21
CA GLY A 104 -6.43 -18.65 -0.82
C GLY A 104 -7.87 -19.16 -0.66
N PRO A 105 -8.27 -19.52 0.58
CA PRO A 105 -9.66 -19.88 0.88
C PRO A 105 -10.63 -18.77 0.46
N GLY A 106 -11.73 -19.12 -0.21
CA GLY A 106 -12.70 -18.16 -0.74
C GLY A 106 -12.29 -17.47 -2.06
N SER A 107 -11.10 -17.76 -2.60
CA SER A 107 -10.72 -17.41 -3.97
C SER A 107 -11.20 -18.47 -4.95
N THR A 108 -11.89 -18.06 -6.01
CA THR A 108 -12.17 -18.93 -7.17
C THR A 108 -10.99 -18.97 -8.15
N ALA A 109 -10.02 -18.08 -7.97
CA ALA A 109 -8.84 -17.97 -8.81
C ALA A 109 -7.68 -18.86 -8.33
N LYS A 110 -6.91 -19.40 -9.28
CA LYS A 110 -5.65 -20.11 -9.05
C LYS A 110 -4.53 -19.13 -8.65
N GLU A 111 -3.61 -19.60 -7.80
CA GLU A 111 -2.45 -18.84 -7.30
C GLU A 111 -1.45 -18.51 -8.42
N THR A 112 -1.30 -19.42 -9.39
CA THR A 112 -0.47 -19.24 -10.58
C THR A 112 -1.22 -18.39 -11.62
N ASP A 113 -0.47 -17.79 -12.55
CA ASP A 113 -0.97 -17.18 -13.80
C ASP A 113 -1.02 -15.63 -13.87
N LEU A 114 -0.18 -14.91 -13.12
CA LEU A 114 0.11 -13.52 -13.53
C LEU A 114 1.01 -13.48 -14.77
N TYR A 115 2.00 -14.36 -14.82
CA TYR A 115 2.97 -14.53 -15.90
C TYR A 115 3.14 -16.02 -16.21
N GLU A 116 3.38 -16.35 -17.48
CA GLU A 116 3.75 -17.70 -17.94
C GLU A 116 5.25 -17.98 -17.73
N ASP A 117 5.78 -17.61 -16.57
CA ASP A 117 7.18 -17.85 -16.18
C ASP A 117 7.21 -18.52 -14.80
N HIS A 118 7.63 -19.79 -14.75
CA HIS A 118 7.72 -20.57 -13.51
C HIS A 118 8.78 -20.05 -12.53
N MET A 119 9.69 -19.19 -12.98
CA MET A 119 10.67 -18.51 -12.14
C MET A 119 10.14 -17.20 -11.57
N LEU A 120 8.95 -16.74 -11.96
CA LEU A 120 8.27 -15.59 -11.38
C LEU A 120 7.11 -16.06 -10.49
N ILE A 121 7.17 -15.67 -9.22
CA ILE A 121 6.05 -15.83 -8.30
C ILE A 121 5.35 -14.49 -8.15
N ALA A 122 4.03 -14.52 -8.18
CA ALA A 122 3.20 -13.38 -7.87
C ALA A 122 2.36 -13.63 -6.62
N ASN A 123 2.11 -12.57 -5.87
CA ASN A 123 1.11 -12.55 -4.82
C ASN A 123 0.16 -11.38 -5.07
N VAL A 124 -1.14 -11.64 -4.94
CA VAL A 124 -2.19 -10.63 -5.04
C VAL A 124 -3.08 -10.74 -3.82
N SER A 125 -3.22 -9.65 -3.07
CA SER A 125 -4.01 -9.60 -1.85
C SER A 125 -4.83 -8.32 -1.75
N VAL A 126 -5.89 -8.36 -0.94
CA VAL A 126 -6.78 -7.23 -0.66
C VAL A 126 -6.87 -7.03 0.84
N TRP A 127 -6.79 -5.77 1.25
CA TRP A 127 -6.74 -5.29 2.62
C TRP A 127 -7.78 -4.19 2.83
N ALA A 128 -8.30 -4.06 4.04
CA ALA A 128 -9.28 -3.03 4.37
C ALA A 128 -8.71 -1.63 4.16
N THR A 129 -7.48 -1.40 4.62
CA THR A 129 -6.82 -0.09 4.53
C THR A 129 -5.33 -0.21 4.17
N LEU A 130 -4.74 0.91 3.75
CA LEU A 130 -3.29 1.03 3.61
C LEU A 130 -2.55 0.80 4.94
N GLU A 131 -3.11 1.29 6.04
CA GLU A 131 -2.51 1.13 7.37
C GLU A 131 -2.44 -0.34 7.78
N ASP A 132 -3.51 -1.10 7.57
CA ASP A 132 -3.55 -2.54 7.88
C ASP A 132 -2.50 -3.32 7.09
N TYR A 133 -2.37 -3.02 5.79
CA TYR A 133 -1.34 -3.62 4.93
C TYR A 133 0.07 -3.28 5.42
N VAL A 134 0.36 -2.00 5.70
CA VAL A 134 1.68 -1.56 6.18
C VAL A 134 2.01 -2.19 7.54
N ASN A 135 1.04 -2.31 8.43
CA ASN A 135 1.21 -2.99 9.71
C ASN A 135 1.55 -4.47 9.53
N PHE A 136 0.87 -5.17 8.61
CA PHE A 136 1.24 -6.54 8.26
C PHE A 136 2.67 -6.63 7.70
N VAL A 137 3.05 -5.76 6.77
CA VAL A 137 4.37 -5.85 6.10
C VAL A 137 5.52 -5.53 7.07
N TYR A 138 5.39 -4.46 7.86
CA TYR A 138 6.53 -3.90 8.60
C TYR A 138 6.45 -4.06 10.12
N LYS A 139 5.28 -4.35 10.69
CA LYS A 139 5.09 -4.50 12.15
C LYS A 139 4.72 -5.93 12.55
N SER A 140 4.93 -6.90 11.66
CA SER A 140 4.72 -8.33 11.95
C SER A 140 6.00 -9.14 11.69
N GLU A 141 5.91 -10.44 11.98
CA GLU A 141 6.93 -11.42 11.65
C GLU A 141 7.25 -11.52 10.15
N HIS A 142 6.37 -10.98 9.29
CA HIS A 142 6.62 -10.88 7.84
C HIS A 142 7.88 -10.08 7.50
N LEU A 143 8.22 -9.06 8.31
CA LEU A 143 9.44 -8.27 8.11
C LEU A 143 10.72 -9.12 8.12
N LYS A 144 10.74 -10.22 8.90
CA LYS A 144 11.90 -11.13 8.95
C LYS A 144 12.08 -11.84 7.61
N VAL A 145 10.98 -12.23 6.96
CA VAL A 145 11.02 -12.86 5.63
C VAL A 145 11.46 -11.88 4.56
N ILE A 146 10.99 -10.63 4.61
CA ILE A 146 11.43 -9.57 3.69
C ILE A 146 12.95 -9.37 3.78
N LYS A 147 13.50 -9.30 5.00
CA LYS A 147 14.95 -9.17 5.22
C LYS A 147 15.77 -10.35 4.69
N GLN A 148 15.19 -11.54 4.67
CA GLN A 148 15.82 -12.76 4.13
C GLN A 148 15.56 -12.95 2.63
N GLY A 149 14.70 -12.13 2.01
CA GLY A 149 14.24 -12.31 0.63
C GLY A 149 15.37 -12.45 -0.39
N GLN A 150 16.50 -11.77 -0.20
CA GLN A 150 17.65 -11.88 -1.08
C GLN A 150 18.26 -13.28 -1.15
N GLN A 151 17.99 -14.17 -0.20
CA GLN A 151 18.44 -15.57 -0.22
C GLN A 151 17.70 -16.39 -1.30
N TRP A 152 16.46 -16.01 -1.63
CA TRP A 152 15.58 -16.79 -2.52
C TRP A 152 15.19 -16.05 -3.79
N PHE A 153 15.29 -14.72 -3.79
CA PHE A 153 14.89 -13.87 -4.89
C PHE A 153 16.06 -13.11 -5.51
N GLN A 154 16.02 -12.99 -6.83
CA GLN A 154 16.86 -12.10 -7.62
C GLN A 154 16.31 -10.68 -7.55
N ALA A 155 17.17 -9.69 -7.74
CA ALA A 155 16.72 -8.33 -8.02
C ALA A 155 15.91 -8.33 -9.33
N ILE A 156 14.85 -7.52 -9.36
CA ILE A 156 14.05 -7.27 -10.55
C ILE A 156 14.32 -5.82 -10.97
N ASP A 157 14.58 -5.62 -12.25
CA ASP A 157 14.65 -4.29 -12.82
C ASP A 157 13.24 -3.70 -12.95
N GLY A 158 13.03 -2.51 -12.36
CA GLY A 158 11.73 -1.84 -12.36
C GLY A 158 10.82 -2.24 -11.19
N PRO A 159 9.53 -1.83 -11.23
CA PRO A 159 8.59 -2.08 -10.15
C PRO A 159 8.30 -3.58 -9.98
N HIS A 160 8.48 -4.06 -8.76
CA HIS A 160 8.17 -5.44 -8.38
C HIS A 160 6.99 -5.53 -7.40
N TYR A 161 6.36 -4.39 -7.07
CA TYR A 161 5.12 -4.34 -6.32
C TYR A 161 4.31 -3.11 -6.73
N ALA A 162 2.99 -3.18 -6.57
CA ALA A 162 2.08 -2.06 -6.75
C ALA A 162 0.88 -2.17 -5.80
N LEU A 163 0.32 -1.02 -5.45
CA LEU A 163 -0.88 -0.80 -4.66
C LEU A 163 -1.89 0.00 -5.47
N TRP A 164 -3.18 -0.28 -5.27
CA TRP A 164 -4.28 0.49 -5.85
C TRP A 164 -5.56 0.30 -5.05
N TRP A 165 -6.49 1.24 -5.16
CA TRP A 165 -7.79 1.14 -4.51
C TRP A 165 -8.77 0.38 -5.40
N VAL A 166 -9.56 -0.51 -4.79
CA VAL A 166 -10.59 -1.31 -5.46
C VAL A 166 -11.92 -1.20 -4.71
N PRO A 167 -13.08 -1.27 -5.38
CA PRO A 167 -14.36 -1.29 -4.70
C PRO A 167 -14.44 -2.43 -3.68
N GLN A 168 -15.22 -2.23 -2.61
CA GLN A 168 -15.48 -3.25 -1.61
C GLN A 168 -16.03 -4.53 -2.26
N GLY A 169 -15.47 -5.68 -1.88
CA GLY A 169 -15.84 -6.99 -2.42
C GLY A 169 -15.18 -7.33 -3.76
N HIS A 170 -14.45 -6.40 -4.39
CA HIS A 170 -13.70 -6.69 -5.61
C HIS A 170 -12.51 -7.61 -5.34
N GLN A 171 -12.36 -8.65 -6.16
CA GLN A 171 -11.23 -9.58 -6.13
C GLN A 171 -10.44 -9.39 -7.42
N PRO A 172 -9.24 -8.77 -7.38
CA PRO A 172 -8.50 -8.48 -8.60
C PRO A 172 -8.17 -9.71 -9.43
N SER A 173 -8.34 -9.57 -10.74
CA SER A 173 -7.91 -10.59 -11.69
C SER A 173 -6.38 -10.59 -11.84
N ALA A 174 -5.81 -11.69 -12.36
CA ALA A 174 -4.39 -11.72 -12.68
C ALA A 174 -4.02 -10.69 -13.76
N GLN A 175 -4.92 -10.47 -14.72
CA GLN A 175 -4.75 -9.45 -15.75
C GLN A 175 -4.70 -8.05 -15.15
N GLU A 176 -5.66 -7.72 -14.28
CA GLU A 176 -5.68 -6.42 -13.60
C GLU A 176 -4.39 -6.21 -12.80
N ALA A 177 -3.97 -7.18 -12.00
CA ALA A 177 -2.74 -7.07 -11.20
C ALA A 177 -1.49 -6.85 -12.07
N ARG A 178 -1.41 -7.51 -13.24
CA ARG A 178 -0.34 -7.31 -14.22
C ARG A 178 -0.39 -5.90 -14.81
N GLU A 179 -1.57 -5.45 -15.24
CA GLU A 179 -1.78 -4.12 -15.82
C GLU A 179 -1.35 -3.01 -14.85
N ARG A 180 -1.64 -3.15 -13.55
CA ARG A 180 -1.21 -2.18 -12.51
C ARG A 180 0.31 -2.09 -12.41
N LEU A 181 0.99 -3.23 -12.39
CA LEU A 181 2.44 -3.27 -12.27
C LEU A 181 3.14 -2.73 -13.53
N GLU A 182 2.67 -3.14 -14.71
CA GLU A 182 3.17 -2.62 -15.99
C GLU A 182 2.93 -1.12 -16.13
N TYR A 183 1.75 -0.64 -15.72
CA TYR A 183 1.43 0.78 -15.73
C TYR A 183 2.40 1.56 -14.86
N LEU A 184 2.65 1.10 -13.63
CA LEU A 184 3.58 1.76 -12.71
C LEU A 184 4.99 1.88 -13.32
N GLY A 185 5.45 0.85 -14.04
CA GLY A 185 6.73 0.88 -14.74
C GLY A 185 6.80 1.89 -15.89
N ARG A 186 5.70 2.09 -16.62
CA ARG A 186 5.65 2.99 -17.80
C ARG A 186 5.34 4.44 -17.43
N HIS A 187 4.54 4.66 -16.40
CA HIS A 187 3.95 5.96 -16.10
C HIS A 187 4.37 6.54 -14.74
N GLY A 188 5.03 5.74 -13.89
CA GLY A 188 5.32 6.12 -12.51
C GLY A 188 4.06 6.13 -11.63
N GLU A 189 4.21 6.66 -10.42
CA GLU A 189 3.19 6.58 -9.37
C GLU A 189 2.01 7.55 -9.60
N THR A 190 0.81 6.98 -9.73
CA THR A 190 -0.47 7.69 -9.82
C THR A 190 -1.54 6.97 -8.98
N ALA A 191 -2.71 7.57 -8.81
CA ALA A 191 -3.84 6.90 -8.14
C ALA A 191 -4.26 5.58 -8.83
N TYR A 192 -3.89 5.38 -10.10
CA TYR A 192 -4.13 4.13 -10.82
C TYR A 192 -3.21 3.00 -10.33
N ALA A 193 -1.95 3.28 -10.03
CA ALA A 193 -1.02 2.31 -9.45
C ALA A 193 0.10 3.07 -8.74
N PHE A 194 0.34 2.73 -7.48
CA PHE A 194 1.28 3.44 -6.63
C PHE A 194 2.01 2.50 -5.68
N SER A 195 2.91 3.07 -4.88
CA SER A 195 3.74 2.33 -3.94
C SER A 195 3.62 2.97 -2.55
N ILE A 196 4.23 2.38 -1.52
CA ILE A 196 4.20 3.00 -0.19
C ILE A 196 5.03 4.30 -0.13
N GLU A 197 5.88 4.56 -1.13
CA GLU A 197 6.72 5.76 -1.21
C GLU A 197 5.88 7.00 -1.54
N LYS A 198 4.83 6.85 -2.35
CA LYS A 198 3.86 7.90 -2.65
C LYS A 198 2.44 7.35 -2.63
N THR A 199 1.73 7.69 -1.56
CA THR A 199 0.38 7.18 -1.33
C THR A 199 -0.67 8.09 -1.95
N PHE A 200 -1.81 7.50 -2.29
CA PHE A 200 -2.99 8.20 -2.79
C PHE A 200 -4.18 7.82 -1.92
N TRP A 201 -5.12 8.74 -1.74
CA TRP A 201 -6.37 8.50 -1.02
C TRP A 201 -7.29 7.57 -1.81
N ALA A 202 -8.17 6.85 -1.12
CA ALA A 202 -9.23 6.13 -1.80
C ALA A 202 -10.16 7.12 -2.52
N PRO A 203 -10.76 6.75 -3.67
CA PRO A 203 -11.66 7.66 -4.37
C PRO A 203 -12.77 8.19 -3.46
N GLY A 204 -12.86 9.52 -3.31
CA GLY A 204 -13.86 10.20 -2.49
C GLY A 204 -13.39 10.60 -1.08
N GLU A 205 -12.24 10.11 -0.62
CA GLU A 205 -11.65 10.56 0.65
C GLU A 205 -10.95 11.92 0.54
N ASP A 206 -10.55 12.29 -0.67
CA ASP A 206 -9.94 13.57 -1.05
C ASP A 206 -10.94 14.75 -1.06
N THR A 207 -12.24 14.48 -1.22
CA THR A 207 -13.30 15.52 -1.23
C THR A 207 -13.78 15.93 0.16
N LEU A 208 -13.57 15.12 1.20
CA LEU A 208 -14.05 15.40 2.56
C LEU A 208 -13.29 16.55 3.25
N GLY A 209 -12.05 16.83 2.85
CA GLY A 209 -11.28 17.97 3.35
C GLY A 209 -11.65 19.32 2.72
N ALA A 210 -12.18 19.32 1.50
CA ALA A 210 -12.49 20.55 0.76
C ALA A 210 -13.92 21.04 0.97
N SER A 211 -14.87 20.15 1.25
CA SER A 211 -16.29 20.51 1.38
C SER A 211 -16.69 21.08 2.76
N LEU A 212 -15.79 21.09 3.75
CA LEU A 212 -16.03 21.65 5.09
C LEU A 212 -15.57 23.12 5.24
N MET A 213 -15.09 23.74 4.16
CA MET A 213 -14.71 25.17 4.12
C MET A 213 -15.50 25.98 3.07
N GLY A 214 -16.69 25.48 2.68
CA GLY A 214 -17.63 26.18 1.79
C GLY A 214 -18.83 26.74 2.54
#